data_AF-A0A955K0V7-F1
#
_entry.id   AF-A0A955K0V7-F1
#
_cell.length_a   1.000
_cell.length_b   1.000
_cell.length_c   1.000
_cell.angle_alpha   90.00
_cell.angle_beta   90.00
_cell.angle_gamma   90.00
#
_symmetry.space_group_name_H-M   'P 1'
#
loop_
_entity.id
_entity.type
_entity.pdbx_description
1 polymer ?
#
loop_
_entity_poly.entity_id
_entity_poly.type
_entity_poly.pdbx_seq_one_letter_code
_entity_poly.pdbx_strand_id
1 'polypeptide(L)'
;MKIQIISLFPEMFEGVIGTSMLRKARDIDAVEFNLINLRDFGIGPRKQVDDTVYGGGDGMLLKPEPIFAAVETAKKNDPDASVYLMTPRGKTYKQSIAQKIAKETKGMIIICARYEGYDERITKLVDSQISIGDYVLTGGEIPAMILTDSVVRLLPNVLGGETSAEKESFSDGKTKEHPHYTRPEE
;
A
#
# COMPACT_ATOMS: atom_id res chain seq x y z
N MET A 1 13.10 1.72 6.45
CA MET A 1 12.34 1.73 5.18
C MET A 1 11.34 2.90 5.22
N LYS A 2 11.07 3.60 4.11
CA LYS A 2 10.05 4.66 4.08
C LYS A 2 8.83 4.20 3.26
N ILE A 3 7.63 4.35 3.80
CA ILE A 3 6.37 4.01 3.10
C ILE A 3 5.52 5.27 3.02
N GLN A 4 5.33 5.75 1.78
CA GLN A 4 4.58 6.97 1.47
C GLN A 4 3.26 6.58 0.80
N ILE A 5 2.13 6.98 1.35
CA ILE A 5 0.81 6.55 0.87
C ILE A 5 0.05 7.76 0.35
N ILE A 6 -0.29 7.75 -0.93
CA ILE A 6 -1.08 8.80 -1.60
C ILE A 6 -2.54 8.37 -1.62
N SER A 7 -3.38 9.09 -0.88
CA SER A 7 -4.81 8.81 -0.75
C SER A 7 -5.63 10.09 -0.60
N LEU A 8 -6.93 10.00 -0.89
CA LEU A 8 -7.90 11.04 -0.56
C LEU A 8 -8.34 11.01 0.91
N PHE A 9 -8.06 9.92 1.63
CA PHE A 9 -8.45 9.70 3.01
C PHE A 9 -7.26 9.23 3.87
N PRO A 10 -6.21 10.06 4.05
CA PRO A 10 -5.09 9.76 4.95
C PRO A 10 -5.52 9.27 6.34
N GLU A 11 -6.59 9.82 6.89
CA GLU A 11 -7.13 9.51 8.21
C GLU A 11 -7.51 8.02 8.38
N MET A 12 -7.81 7.30 7.29
CA MET A 12 -8.09 5.87 7.34
C MET A 12 -6.88 5.06 7.84
N PHE A 13 -5.67 5.57 7.66
CA PHE A 13 -4.43 4.88 8.02
C PHE A 13 -4.01 5.10 9.46
N GLU A 14 -4.42 6.20 10.09
CA GLU A 14 -3.92 6.62 11.41
C GLU A 14 -4.08 5.52 12.47
N GLY A 15 -5.27 4.90 12.54
CA GLY A 15 -5.54 3.80 13.45
C GLY A 15 -4.72 2.54 13.13
N VAL A 16 -4.50 2.24 11.85
CA VAL A 16 -3.78 1.04 11.43
C VAL A 16 -2.28 1.18 11.68
N ILE A 17 -1.66 2.26 11.23
CA ILE A 17 -0.21 2.50 11.42
C ILE A 17 0.13 2.87 12.87
N GLY A 18 -0.83 3.42 13.62
CA GLY A 18 -0.67 3.84 15.01
C GLY A 18 -0.88 2.73 16.03
N THR A 19 -1.19 1.50 15.62
CA THR A 19 -1.47 0.38 16.53
C THR A 19 -0.60 -0.85 16.27
N SER A 20 -0.55 -1.74 17.28
CA SER A 20 0.05 -3.08 17.20
C SER A 20 1.48 -3.10 16.61
N MET A 21 1.77 -4.02 15.70
CA MET A 21 3.08 -4.26 15.10
C MET A 21 3.56 -3.11 14.22
N LEU A 22 2.66 -2.40 13.53
CA LEU A 22 3.03 -1.24 12.72
C LEU A 22 3.50 -0.08 13.58
N ARG A 23 2.82 0.17 14.71
CA ARG A 23 3.33 1.12 15.71
C ARG A 23 4.68 0.69 16.24
N LYS A 24 4.84 -0.57 16.65
CA LYS A 24 6.13 -1.08 17.14
C LYS A 24 7.24 -0.85 16.11
N ALA A 25 6.99 -1.18 14.85
CA ALA A 25 7.96 -1.00 13.76
C ALA A 25 8.38 0.46 13.58
N ARG A 26 7.44 1.40 13.72
CA ARG A 26 7.74 2.84 13.73
C ARG A 26 8.54 3.25 14.97
N ASP A 27 8.14 2.80 16.16
CA ASP A 27 8.77 3.16 17.44
C ASP A 27 10.23 2.65 17.54
N ILE A 28 10.62 1.65 16.73
CA ILE A 28 12.00 1.14 16.61
C ILE A 28 12.74 1.63 15.34
N ASP A 29 12.18 2.62 14.63
CA ASP A 29 12.73 3.18 13.39
C ASP A 29 12.92 2.16 12.23
N ALA A 30 12.26 1.00 12.27
CA ALA A 30 12.29 0.04 11.17
C ALA A 30 11.56 0.60 9.93
N VAL A 31 10.51 1.39 10.15
CA VAL A 31 9.71 2.02 9.10
C VAL A 31 9.29 3.46 9.45
N GLU A 32 9.37 4.35 8.47
CA GLU A 32 8.79 5.69 8.50
C GLU A 32 7.54 5.72 7.61
N PHE A 33 6.40 6.16 8.15
CA PHE A 33 5.15 6.32 7.39
C PHE A 33 4.93 7.79 7.04
N ASN A 34 4.65 8.07 5.77
CA ASN A 34 4.26 9.38 5.28
C ASN A 34 2.89 9.29 4.59
N LEU A 35 1.87 9.93 5.14
CA LEU A 35 0.54 9.96 4.54
C LEU A 35 0.38 11.25 3.73
N ILE A 36 0.14 11.10 2.43
CA ILE A 36 0.06 12.20 1.48
C ILE A 36 -1.40 12.38 1.06
N ASN A 37 -1.99 13.51 1.43
CA ASN A 37 -3.33 13.86 0.99
C ASN A 37 -3.32 14.31 -0.47
N LEU A 38 -3.93 13.53 -1.36
CA LEU A 38 -3.99 13.86 -2.78
C LEU A 38 -4.70 15.19 -3.06
N ARG A 39 -5.61 15.63 -2.18
CA ARG A 39 -6.33 16.91 -2.33
C ARG A 39 -5.40 18.11 -2.28
N ASP A 40 -4.23 18.00 -1.66
CA ASP A 40 -3.26 19.10 -1.62
C ASP A 40 -2.60 19.37 -2.98
N PHE A 41 -2.74 18.43 -3.93
CA PHE A 41 -2.29 18.55 -5.32
C PHE A 41 -3.44 18.80 -6.29
N GLY A 42 -4.65 19.01 -5.79
CA GLY A 42 -5.83 19.22 -6.61
C GLY A 42 -5.78 20.55 -7.38
N ILE A 43 -6.42 20.58 -8.54
CA ILE A 43 -6.40 21.73 -9.46
C ILE A 43 -7.44 22.77 -9.06
N GLY A 44 -7.04 24.04 -9.08
CA GLY A 44 -7.92 25.19 -8.90
C GLY A 44 -8.46 25.37 -7.46
N PRO A 45 -9.36 26.34 -7.24
CA PRO A 45 -9.81 26.72 -5.90
C PRO A 45 -10.52 25.60 -5.13
N ARG A 46 -11.11 24.62 -5.84
CA ARG A 46 -11.84 23.50 -5.25
C ARG A 46 -10.95 22.26 -5.02
N LYS A 47 -9.65 22.35 -5.29
CA LYS A 47 -8.71 21.22 -5.16
C LYS A 47 -9.23 19.97 -5.90
N GLN A 48 -9.62 20.12 -7.16
CA GLN A 48 -10.20 19.04 -7.96
C GLN A 48 -9.15 17.96 -8.26
N VAL A 49 -9.51 16.70 -7.99
CA VAL A 49 -8.62 15.52 -8.13
C VAL A 49 -9.15 14.50 -9.13
N ASP A 50 -10.39 14.66 -9.56
CA ASP A 50 -11.14 13.73 -10.40
C ASP A 50 -11.89 14.46 -11.51
N ASP A 51 -12.20 13.74 -12.58
CA ASP A 51 -12.97 14.25 -13.72
C ASP A 51 -13.78 13.14 -14.41
N THR A 52 -14.70 13.55 -15.27
CA THR A 52 -15.52 12.65 -16.08
C THR A 52 -14.70 11.86 -17.11
N VAL A 53 -15.18 10.66 -17.44
CA VAL A 53 -14.49 9.75 -18.36
C VAL A 53 -14.64 10.20 -19.82
N TYR A 54 -13.52 10.31 -20.53
CA TYR A 54 -13.56 10.48 -21.99
C TYR A 54 -14.19 9.24 -22.65
N GLY A 55 -15.17 9.48 -23.53
CA GLY A 55 -15.95 8.40 -24.17
C GLY A 55 -17.29 8.11 -23.48
N GLY A 56 -17.58 8.80 -22.36
CA GLY A 56 -18.82 8.61 -21.59
C GLY A 56 -18.75 7.44 -20.61
N GLY A 57 -19.83 7.26 -19.85
CA GLY A 57 -19.90 6.31 -18.73
C GLY A 57 -20.27 7.03 -17.42
N ASP A 58 -20.70 6.25 -16.45
CA ASP A 58 -20.99 6.75 -15.11
C ASP A 58 -19.70 6.88 -14.30
N GLY A 59 -19.69 7.81 -13.33
CA GLY A 59 -18.59 7.97 -12.39
C GLY A 59 -17.44 8.90 -12.86
N MET A 60 -16.37 8.89 -12.08
CA MET A 60 -15.23 9.80 -12.22
C MET A 60 -13.92 9.01 -12.21
N LEU A 61 -12.87 9.54 -12.81
CA LEU A 61 -11.51 9.01 -12.72
C LEU A 61 -10.60 10.02 -12.04
N LEU A 62 -9.63 9.53 -11.28
CA LEU A 62 -8.54 10.37 -10.79
C LEU A 62 -7.79 11.01 -11.97
N LYS A 63 -7.64 12.33 -11.91
CA LYS A 63 -6.90 13.11 -12.89
C LYS A 63 -5.40 12.79 -12.80
N PRO A 64 -4.68 12.81 -13.92
CA PRO A 64 -3.25 12.53 -13.91
C PRO A 64 -2.46 13.61 -13.18
N GLU A 65 -2.76 14.90 -13.35
CA GLU A 65 -1.90 15.98 -12.86
C GLU A 65 -1.70 15.97 -11.33
N PRO A 66 -2.75 15.83 -10.49
CA PRO A 66 -2.58 15.72 -9.04
C PRO A 66 -1.75 14.49 -8.63
N ILE A 67 -1.94 13.35 -9.30
CA ILE A 67 -1.20 12.12 -9.00
C ILE A 67 0.27 12.27 -9.37
N PHE A 68 0.58 12.84 -10.53
CA PHE A 68 1.95 13.13 -10.94
C PHE A 68 2.65 14.04 -9.93
N ALA A 69 2.01 15.14 -9.53
CA ALA A 69 2.58 16.07 -8.56
C ALA A 69 2.78 15.44 -7.16
N ALA A 70 1.85 14.58 -6.71
CA ALA A 70 1.98 13.85 -5.46
C ALA A 70 3.14 12.84 -5.49
N VAL A 71 3.27 12.06 -6.58
CA VAL A 71 4.37 11.11 -6.76
C VAL A 71 5.71 11.82 -6.88
N GLU A 72 5.80 12.93 -7.62
CA GLU A 72 7.02 13.75 -7.69
C GLU A 72 7.44 14.27 -6.31
N THR A 73 6.47 14.71 -5.50
CA THR A 73 6.75 15.14 -4.13
C THR A 73 7.22 14.00 -3.26
N ALA A 74 6.60 12.82 -3.35
CA ALA A 74 7.03 11.63 -2.64
C ALA A 74 8.45 11.20 -3.07
N LYS A 75 8.77 11.28 -4.36
CA LYS A 75 10.11 10.98 -4.90
C LYS A 75 11.18 11.97 -4.44
N LYS A 76 10.85 13.22 -4.11
CA LYS A 76 11.81 14.14 -3.46
C LYS A 76 12.20 13.67 -2.06
N ASN A 77 11.29 13.00 -1.34
CA ASN A 77 11.55 12.46 0.00
C ASN A 77 12.30 11.12 -0.03
N ASP A 78 12.19 10.38 -1.13
CA ASP A 78 12.88 9.10 -1.38
C ASP A 78 12.95 8.84 -2.91
N PRO A 79 14.06 9.21 -3.58
CA PRO A 79 14.20 9.09 -5.04
C PRO A 79 14.13 7.65 -5.55
N ASP A 80 14.58 6.69 -4.73
CA ASP A 80 14.70 5.29 -5.11
C ASP A 80 13.44 4.46 -4.79
N ALA A 81 12.44 5.05 -4.12
CA ALA A 81 11.23 4.36 -3.72
C ALA A 81 10.45 3.79 -4.92
N SER A 82 10.06 2.52 -4.86
CA SER A 82 9.23 1.89 -5.89
C SER A 82 7.78 2.37 -5.81
N VAL A 83 7.14 2.65 -6.94
CA VAL A 83 5.76 3.13 -7.04
C VAL A 83 4.79 1.97 -7.30
N TYR A 84 3.87 1.75 -6.38
CA TYR A 84 2.84 0.72 -6.44
C TYR A 84 1.46 1.33 -6.62
N LEU A 85 0.66 0.76 -7.53
CA LEU A 85 -0.73 1.16 -7.73
C LEU A 85 -1.67 0.03 -7.30
N MET A 86 -2.55 0.33 -6.35
CA MET A 86 -3.58 -0.62 -5.91
C MET A 86 -4.73 -0.63 -6.92
N THR A 87 -4.88 -1.74 -7.64
CA THR A 87 -5.87 -1.89 -8.71
C THR A 87 -6.23 -3.36 -8.93
N PRO A 88 -7.52 -3.70 -9.20
CA PRO A 88 -7.89 -5.09 -9.52
C PRO A 88 -7.28 -5.59 -10.83
N ARG A 89 -6.79 -4.68 -11.71
CA ARG A 89 -6.07 -5.02 -12.95
C ARG A 89 -4.62 -5.45 -12.72
N GLY A 90 -4.12 -5.29 -11.50
CA GLY A 90 -2.76 -5.61 -11.12
C GLY A 90 -2.48 -7.11 -10.97
N LYS A 91 -1.22 -7.44 -10.70
CA LYS A 91 -0.83 -8.80 -10.36
C LYS A 91 -1.44 -9.19 -9.01
N THR A 92 -2.07 -10.36 -8.94
CA THR A 92 -2.63 -10.90 -7.69
C THR A 92 -1.55 -11.01 -6.61
N TYR A 93 -1.86 -10.46 -5.44
CA TYR A 93 -0.96 -10.37 -4.31
C TYR A 93 -0.67 -11.75 -3.72
N LYS A 94 0.59 -11.99 -3.37
CA LYS A 94 1.06 -13.21 -2.73
C LYS A 94 2.13 -12.86 -1.71
N GLN A 95 2.33 -13.73 -0.71
CA GLN A 95 3.35 -13.55 0.32
C GLN A 95 4.76 -13.36 -0.25
N SER A 96 5.08 -13.99 -1.39
CA SER A 96 6.36 -13.80 -2.08
C SER A 96 6.60 -12.38 -2.60
N ILE A 97 5.54 -11.61 -2.86
CA ILE A 97 5.66 -10.18 -3.19
C ILE A 97 6.08 -9.39 -1.95
N ALA A 98 5.44 -9.64 -0.80
CA ALA A 98 5.82 -9.03 0.48
C ALA A 98 7.30 -9.29 0.81
N GLN A 99 7.72 -10.56 0.72
CA GLN A 99 9.10 -11.00 0.96
C GLN A 99 10.09 -10.34 0.02
N LYS A 100 9.73 -10.18 -1.26
CA LYS A 100 10.58 -9.49 -2.24
C LYS A 100 10.76 -8.02 -1.86
N ILE A 101 9.66 -7.31 -1.59
CA ILE A 101 9.69 -5.88 -1.24
C ILE A 101 10.48 -5.66 0.06
N ALA A 102 10.24 -6.47 1.09
CA ALA A 102 10.96 -6.37 2.37
C ALA A 102 12.48 -6.54 2.23
N LYS A 103 12.94 -7.31 1.24
CA LYS A 103 14.37 -7.53 0.94
C LYS A 103 15.01 -6.42 0.10
N GLU A 104 14.23 -5.66 -0.68
CA GLU A 104 14.76 -4.68 -1.64
C GLU A 104 15.35 -3.44 -0.99
N THR A 105 15.16 -3.21 0.32
CA THR A 105 15.63 -2.05 1.13
C THR A 105 15.15 -0.66 0.68
N LYS A 106 14.65 -0.54 -0.55
CA LYS A 106 14.02 0.68 -1.11
C LYS A 106 12.75 1.04 -0.35
N GLY A 107 12.40 2.33 -0.38
CA GLY A 107 11.09 2.79 0.07
C GLY A 107 9.96 2.42 -0.89
N MET A 108 8.74 2.74 -0.48
CA MET A 108 7.52 2.49 -1.23
C MET A 108 6.72 3.78 -1.37
N ILE A 109 6.17 4.02 -2.56
CA ILE A 109 5.13 5.01 -2.82
C ILE A 109 3.89 4.23 -3.24
N ILE A 110 2.82 4.30 -2.47
CA ILE A 110 1.59 3.53 -2.74
C ILE A 110 0.47 4.49 -3.16
N ILE A 111 -0.08 4.28 -4.35
CA ILE A 111 -1.20 5.06 -4.88
C ILE A 111 -2.50 4.30 -4.61
N CYS A 112 -3.41 4.94 -3.87
CA CYS A 112 -4.75 4.45 -3.60
C CYS A 112 -5.73 4.98 -4.66
N ALA A 113 -6.11 4.14 -5.64
CA ALA A 113 -7.14 4.50 -6.60
C ALA A 113 -8.53 4.63 -5.94
N ARG A 114 -9.40 5.48 -6.50
CA ARG A 114 -10.77 5.75 -6.02
C ARG A 114 -11.70 5.97 -7.22
N TYR A 115 -12.99 6.15 -6.94
CA TYR A 115 -14.03 6.34 -7.96
C TYR A 115 -14.08 5.12 -8.91
N GLU A 116 -14.23 5.33 -10.22
CA GLU A 116 -14.12 4.25 -11.23
C GLU A 116 -12.65 3.86 -11.50
N GLY A 117 -11.70 4.61 -10.95
CA GLY A 117 -10.28 4.34 -11.05
C GLY A 117 -9.46 5.59 -11.34
N TYR A 118 -8.57 5.47 -12.32
CA TYR A 118 -7.52 6.45 -12.61
C TYR A 118 -7.35 6.61 -14.11
N ASP A 119 -6.87 7.79 -14.53
CA ASP A 119 -6.41 7.99 -15.89
C ASP A 119 -5.23 7.05 -16.22
N GLU A 120 -5.30 6.30 -17.32
CA GLU A 120 -4.31 5.29 -17.69
C GLU A 120 -2.88 5.86 -17.80
N ARG A 121 -2.70 7.16 -18.08
CA ARG A 121 -1.39 7.80 -18.15
C ARG A 121 -0.64 7.76 -16.82
N ILE A 122 -1.34 7.63 -15.69
CA ILE A 122 -0.75 7.44 -14.36
C ILE A 122 0.12 6.17 -14.30
N THR A 123 -0.22 5.13 -15.07
CA THR A 123 0.55 3.87 -15.07
C THR A 123 1.99 4.04 -15.55
N LYS A 124 2.32 5.13 -16.24
CA LYS A 124 3.70 5.47 -16.64
C LYS A 124 4.62 5.74 -15.45
N LEU A 125 4.05 6.10 -14.29
CA LEU A 125 4.78 6.32 -13.05
C LEU A 125 4.94 5.05 -12.21
N VAL A 126 4.25 3.98 -12.57
CA VAL A 126 4.01 2.83 -11.69
C VAL A 126 4.97 1.70 -12.04
N ASP A 127 5.78 1.30 -11.06
CA ASP A 127 6.67 0.15 -11.19
C ASP A 127 5.89 -1.18 -11.10
N SER A 128 4.83 -1.23 -10.29
CA SER A 128 3.98 -2.42 -10.19
C SER A 128 2.51 -2.10 -9.86
N GLN A 129 1.60 -2.70 -10.62
CA GLN A 129 0.17 -2.73 -10.30
C GLN A 129 -0.14 -3.97 -9.46
N ILE A 130 -0.80 -3.81 -8.32
CA ILE A 130 -1.10 -4.91 -7.37
C ILE A 130 -2.61 -5.02 -7.15
N SER A 131 -3.13 -6.24 -7.31
CA SER A 131 -4.48 -6.63 -6.95
C SER A 131 -4.44 -7.51 -5.69
N ILE A 132 -5.27 -7.25 -4.68
CA ILE A 132 -5.34 -8.10 -3.47
C ILE A 132 -6.31 -9.29 -3.62
N GLY A 133 -6.96 -9.43 -4.76
CA GLY A 133 -7.83 -10.57 -5.09
C GLY A 133 -8.91 -10.25 -6.10
N ASP A 134 -9.69 -11.27 -6.45
CA ASP A 134 -10.71 -11.21 -7.50
C ASP A 134 -12.04 -10.72 -6.94
N TYR A 135 -12.05 -9.47 -6.45
CA TYR A 135 -13.20 -8.77 -5.91
C TYR A 135 -13.01 -7.25 -6.02
N VAL A 136 -14.09 -6.49 -5.82
CA VAL A 136 -14.10 -5.03 -5.99
C VAL A 136 -14.26 -4.35 -4.63
N LEU A 137 -13.48 -3.29 -4.40
CA LEU A 137 -13.55 -2.43 -3.22
C LEU A 137 -13.85 -0.99 -3.64
N THR A 138 -14.26 -0.16 -2.68
CA THR A 138 -14.55 1.27 -2.91
C THR A 138 -13.31 2.15 -3.07
N GLY A 139 -12.11 1.57 -2.89
CA GLY A 139 -10.85 2.29 -2.99
C GLY A 139 -9.63 1.42 -2.69
N GLY A 140 -8.45 1.97 -3.00
CA GLY A 140 -7.15 1.34 -2.82
C GLY A 140 -6.60 1.37 -1.39
N GLU A 141 -7.28 2.01 -0.44
CA GLU A 141 -6.76 2.19 0.92
C GLU A 141 -6.63 0.86 1.70
N ILE A 142 -7.65 0.01 1.68
CA ILE A 142 -7.58 -1.32 2.32
C ILE A 142 -6.50 -2.19 1.66
N PRO A 143 -6.41 -2.28 0.32
CA PRO A 143 -5.28 -2.93 -0.35
C PRO A 143 -3.91 -2.40 0.07
N ALA A 144 -3.76 -1.07 0.19
CA ALA A 144 -2.52 -0.45 0.62
C ALA A 144 -2.17 -0.82 2.08
N MET A 145 -3.16 -0.90 2.97
CA MET A 145 -2.98 -1.37 4.34
C MET A 145 -2.52 -2.83 4.39
N ILE A 146 -3.13 -3.71 3.59
CA ILE A 146 -2.72 -5.12 3.49
C ILE A 146 -1.28 -5.25 3.01
N LEU A 147 -0.92 -4.54 1.94
CA LEU A 147 0.45 -4.51 1.43
C LEU A 147 1.43 -4.00 2.49
N THR A 148 1.08 -2.90 3.14
CA THR A 148 1.92 -2.27 4.18
C THR A 148 2.14 -3.20 5.37
N ASP A 149 1.07 -3.78 5.92
CA ASP A 149 1.13 -4.71 7.06
C ASP A 149 2.02 -5.92 6.76
N SER A 150 1.76 -6.58 5.63
CA SER A 150 2.48 -7.79 5.24
C SER A 150 3.95 -7.55 4.88
N VAL A 151 4.33 -6.36 4.40
CA VAL A 151 5.74 -5.99 4.19
C VAL A 151 6.42 -5.61 5.50
N VAL A 152 5.81 -4.73 6.31
CA VAL A 152 6.43 -4.20 7.52
C VAL A 152 6.70 -5.30 8.54
N ARG A 153 5.81 -6.28 8.68
CA ARG A 153 6.04 -7.41 9.59
C ARG A 153 7.28 -8.24 9.23
N LEU A 154 7.73 -8.23 7.97
CA LEU A 154 8.92 -8.95 7.52
C LEU A 154 10.22 -8.15 7.73
N LEU A 155 10.13 -6.90 8.16
CA LEU A 155 11.32 -6.09 8.43
C LEU A 155 12.06 -6.59 9.68
N PRO A 156 13.40 -6.43 9.72
CA PRO A 156 14.20 -6.84 10.87
C PRO A 156 13.67 -6.26 12.18
N ASN A 157 13.66 -7.08 13.24
CA ASN A 157 13.27 -6.71 14.61
C ASN A 157 11.80 -6.32 14.82
N VAL A 158 10.96 -6.36 13.78
CA VAL A 158 9.53 -6.11 13.93
C VAL A 158 8.87 -7.29 14.64
N LEU A 159 8.91 -8.48 14.05
CA LEU A 159 8.45 -9.72 14.69
C LEU A 159 9.42 -10.13 15.82
N GLY A 160 8.86 -10.59 16.95
CA GLY A 160 9.65 -10.92 18.14
C GLY A 160 10.36 -12.28 18.08
N GLY A 161 9.98 -13.18 17.18
CA GLY A 161 10.61 -14.48 16.98
C GLY A 161 11.41 -14.52 15.69
N GLU A 162 12.71 -14.81 15.78
CA GLU A 162 13.63 -14.82 14.64
C GLU A 162 13.19 -15.79 13.52
N THR A 163 12.53 -16.90 13.87
CA THR A 163 12.03 -17.90 12.90
C THR A 163 10.52 -17.82 12.66
N SER A 164 9.79 -16.88 13.28
CA SER A 164 8.32 -16.85 13.21
C SER A 164 7.84 -16.66 11.77
N ALA A 165 8.45 -15.74 11.03
CA ALA A 165 8.09 -15.48 9.63
C ALA A 165 8.46 -16.63 8.67
N GLU A 166 9.30 -17.59 9.08
CA GLU A 166 9.75 -18.69 8.20
C GLU A 166 8.78 -19.89 8.22
N LYS A 167 8.03 -20.05 9.31
CA LYS A 167 7.15 -21.21 9.55
C LYS A 167 5.66 -20.92 9.36
N GLU A 168 5.32 -19.67 9.03
CA GLU A 168 3.95 -19.23 8.81
C GLU A 168 3.38 -19.72 7.48
N SER A 169 2.05 -19.72 7.41
CA SER A 169 1.30 -20.04 6.19
C SER A 169 1.82 -19.23 4.99
N PHE A 170 2.00 -19.93 3.86
CA PHE A 170 2.40 -19.39 2.57
C PHE A 170 3.83 -18.80 2.51
N SER A 171 4.66 -19.04 3.53
CA SER A 171 6.09 -18.66 3.49
C SER A 171 6.83 -19.31 2.31
N ASP A 172 6.44 -20.54 1.94
CA ASP A 172 6.88 -21.28 0.75
C ASP A 172 5.93 -21.13 -0.46
N GLY A 173 4.92 -20.26 -0.33
CA GLY A 173 3.90 -19.98 -1.33
C GLY A 173 2.71 -20.94 -1.38
N LYS A 174 2.67 -22.00 -0.57
CA LYS A 174 1.59 -23.02 -0.64
C LYS A 174 1.12 -23.57 0.71
N THR A 175 2.02 -23.76 1.67
CA THR A 175 1.76 -24.54 2.88
C THR A 175 0.92 -23.73 3.85
N LYS A 176 -0.08 -24.35 4.47
CA LYS A 176 -0.82 -23.75 5.59
C LYS A 176 -0.25 -24.26 6.90
N GLU A 177 -0.19 -23.38 7.88
CA GLU A 177 0.29 -23.72 9.21
C GLU A 177 -0.65 -24.73 9.90
N HIS A 178 -0.09 -25.51 10.81
CA HIS A 178 -0.83 -26.51 11.57
C HIS A 178 -1.69 -25.84 12.65
N PRO A 179 -2.74 -26.52 13.15
CA PRO A 179 -3.50 -26.03 14.30
C PRO A 179 -2.62 -25.82 15.52
N HIS A 180 -2.87 -24.73 16.24
CA HIS A 180 -2.19 -24.39 17.50
C HIS A 180 -3.16 -24.50 18.67
N TYR A 181 -2.66 -24.96 19.81
CA TYR A 181 -3.40 -25.03 21.07
C TYR A 181 -2.64 -24.22 22.12
N THR A 182 -3.37 -23.54 23.01
CA THR A 182 -2.78 -22.85 24.15
C THR A 182 -3.42 -23.36 25.43
N ARG A 183 -2.78 -23.07 26.55
CA ARG A 183 -3.22 -23.49 27.89
C ARG A 183 -4.64 -23.00 28.23
N PRO A 184 -5.35 -23.70 29.12
CA PRO A 184 -4.97 -24.94 29.80
C PRO A 184 -5.12 -26.19 28.93
N GLU A 185 -4.69 -27.34 29.45
CA GLU A 185 -4.70 -28.63 28.73
C GLU A 185 -6.07 -29.32 28.70
N GLU A 186 -6.97 -28.99 29.64
CA GLU A 186 -8.33 -29.53 29.81
C GLU A 186 -9.36 -28.42 30.03
#